data_AF-A0A1Y3BA10-F1
#
_entry.id   AF-A0A1Y3BA10-F1
#
_cell.length_a   1.000
_cell.length_b   1.000
_cell.length_c   1.000
_cell.angle_alpha   90.00
_cell.angle_beta   90.00
_cell.angle_gamma   90.00
#
_symmetry.space_group_name_H-M   'P 1'
#
loop_
_entity.id
_entity.type
_entity.pdbx_description
1 polymer ?
#
loop_
_entity_poly.entity_id
_entity_poly.type
_entity_poly.pdbx_seq_one_letter_code
_entity_poly.pdbx_strand_id
1 'polypeptide(L)'
;MYLIDSITGNIIYSIVHRRTRCPCQVVHSENSIIYSYYNDKMRRNEISSIELYEGFNQINSTAFSSIGRDLWAVPSVEQNSFIFPTGIGIMTDTETMKGITSKHILISLPTGGILELPRAFLDPRRPIKPTQEHAEEGLIPYVPELPIPSETIINYNQTVFGVRGIVTAPASLESTSLICVYGLDIYYTRVTPSKTFDILKDDFDHLLIMAVLLLLIIMSYLVKYLAAKKSLNAAWK
;
A
#
# COMPACT_ATOMS: atom_id res chain seq x y z
N MET A 1 -17.96 -4.50 16.47
CA MET A 1 -17.70 -4.93 15.09
C MET A 1 -17.75 -6.44 15.06
N TYR A 2 -18.47 -7.00 14.09
CA TYR A 2 -18.62 -8.44 13.90
C TYR A 2 -18.14 -8.78 12.49
N LEU A 3 -17.25 -9.76 12.36
CA LEU A 3 -16.92 -10.40 11.10
C LEU A 3 -17.80 -11.64 10.98
N ILE A 4 -18.66 -11.64 9.99
CA ILE A 4 -19.69 -12.65 9.79
C ILE A 4 -19.48 -13.25 8.41
N ASP A 5 -19.47 -14.58 8.34
CA ASP A 5 -19.56 -15.28 7.06
C ASP A 5 -20.99 -15.14 6.52
N SER A 6 -21.13 -14.57 5.33
CA SER A 6 -22.44 -14.30 4.71
C SER A 6 -23.18 -15.58 4.31
N ILE A 7 -22.48 -16.71 4.13
CA ILE A 7 -23.08 -17.98 3.70
C ILE A 7 -23.57 -18.78 4.91
N THR A 8 -22.71 -19.04 5.89
CA THR A 8 -23.04 -19.86 7.07
C THR A 8 -23.70 -19.06 8.20
N GLY A 9 -23.53 -17.74 8.20
CA GLY A 9 -23.93 -16.88 9.32
C GLY A 9 -23.01 -17.00 10.54
N ASN A 10 -21.90 -17.73 10.43
CA ASN A 10 -20.96 -17.90 11.54
C ASN A 10 -20.22 -16.59 11.84
N ILE A 11 -20.06 -16.27 13.12
CA ILE A 11 -19.29 -15.11 13.57
C ILE A 11 -17.84 -15.55 13.71
N ILE A 12 -17.01 -15.13 12.76
CA ILE A 12 -15.58 -15.45 12.72
C ILE A 12 -14.84 -14.69 13.82
N TYR A 13 -15.17 -13.42 14.00
CA TYR A 13 -14.50 -12.56 14.97
C TYR A 13 -15.46 -11.49 15.48
N SER A 14 -15.36 -11.17 16.77
CA SER A 14 -16.17 -10.12 17.39
C SER A 14 -15.31 -9.25 18.29
N ILE A 15 -15.42 -7.94 18.13
CA ILE A 15 -14.75 -6.96 18.98
C ILE A 15 -15.70 -5.86 19.43
N VAL A 16 -15.56 -5.47 20.69
CA VAL A 16 -16.32 -4.38 21.32
C VAL A 16 -15.36 -3.35 21.89
N HIS A 17 -15.37 -2.16 21.29
CA HIS A 17 -14.70 -0.98 21.86
C HIS A 17 -15.65 -0.25 22.80
N ARG A 18 -15.22 -0.03 24.05
CA ARG A 18 -16.02 0.69 25.05
C ARG A 18 -15.67 2.18 25.00
N ARG A 19 -16.68 3.03 25.21
CA ARG A 19 -16.52 4.50 25.24
C ARG A 19 -15.98 5.06 23.92
N THR A 20 -16.58 4.65 22.82
CA THR A 20 -16.25 5.15 21.49
C THR A 20 -17.47 5.76 20.80
N ARG A 21 -17.24 6.69 19.88
CA ARG A 21 -18.25 7.34 19.05
C ARG A 21 -17.95 7.13 17.56
N CYS A 22 -19.03 7.11 16.78
CA CYS A 22 -19.08 7.14 15.32
C CYS A 22 -18.96 8.62 14.86
N PRO A 23 -18.37 8.95 13.69
CA PRO A 23 -18.38 8.19 12.44
C PRO A 23 -17.32 7.09 12.39
N CYS A 24 -17.76 5.85 12.20
CA CYS A 24 -16.90 4.71 11.96
C CYS A 24 -16.84 4.49 10.45
N GLN A 25 -15.77 4.96 9.82
CA GLN A 25 -15.47 4.52 8.45
C GLN A 25 -14.81 3.15 8.52
N VAL A 26 -15.22 2.26 7.62
CA VAL A 26 -14.70 0.90 7.52
C VAL A 26 -14.24 0.67 6.09
N VAL A 27 -13.02 0.21 5.93
CA VAL A 27 -12.43 -0.23 4.67
C VAL A 27 -12.10 -1.70 4.82
N HIS A 28 -12.71 -2.54 3.99
CA HIS A 28 -12.44 -3.97 3.92
C HIS A 28 -11.72 -4.24 2.61
N SER A 29 -10.48 -4.67 2.69
CA SER A 29 -9.65 -4.98 1.53
C SER A 29 -8.97 -6.32 1.75
N GLU A 30 -9.27 -7.29 0.87
CA GLU A 30 -8.66 -8.62 0.85
C GLU A 30 -8.79 -9.34 2.21
N ASN A 31 -7.68 -9.51 2.92
CA ASN A 31 -7.61 -10.17 4.23
C ASN A 31 -7.63 -9.17 5.41
N SER A 32 -7.75 -7.87 5.14
CA SER A 32 -7.67 -6.81 6.16
C SER A 32 -8.93 -5.99 6.27
N ILE A 33 -9.24 -5.62 7.51
CA ILE A 33 -10.28 -4.65 7.80
C ILE A 33 -9.69 -3.52 8.63
N ILE A 34 -9.79 -2.31 8.08
CA ILE A 34 -9.33 -1.08 8.70
C ILE A 34 -10.54 -0.25 9.03
N TYR A 35 -10.66 0.21 10.26
CA TYR A 35 -11.77 1.05 10.66
C TYR A 35 -11.33 2.16 11.61
N SER A 36 -11.99 3.29 11.49
CA SER A 36 -11.78 4.44 12.37
C SER A 36 -12.87 4.54 13.42
N TYR A 37 -12.55 5.16 14.55
CA TYR A 37 -13.53 5.58 15.55
C TYR A 37 -12.95 6.69 16.43
N TYR A 38 -13.83 7.42 17.12
CA TYR A 38 -13.42 8.40 18.12
C TYR A 38 -13.46 7.78 19.52
N ASN A 39 -12.37 7.86 20.28
CA ASN A 39 -12.28 7.36 21.64
C ASN A 39 -12.63 8.47 22.65
N ASP A 40 -13.78 8.36 23.33
CA ASP A 40 -14.26 9.38 24.28
C ASP A 40 -13.41 9.44 25.56
N LYS A 41 -12.82 8.31 25.97
CA LYS A 41 -11.99 8.25 27.19
C LYS A 41 -10.71 9.05 27.00
N MET A 42 -10.06 8.88 25.85
CA MET A 42 -8.79 9.52 25.51
C MET A 42 -8.95 10.81 24.68
N ARG A 43 -10.18 11.12 24.25
CA ARG A 43 -10.57 12.28 23.42
C ARG A 43 -9.77 12.41 22.12
N ARG A 44 -9.56 11.29 21.42
CA ARG A 44 -8.73 11.23 20.20
C ARG A 44 -9.32 10.30 19.15
N ASN A 45 -8.94 10.49 17.90
CA ASN A 45 -9.28 9.57 16.81
C ASN A 45 -8.31 8.39 16.82
N GLU A 46 -8.85 7.19 16.61
CA GLU A 46 -8.08 5.96 16.51
C GLU A 46 -8.46 5.22 15.21
N ILE A 47 -7.48 4.57 14.60
CA ILE A 47 -7.65 3.67 13.46
C ILE A 47 -7.21 2.29 13.93
N SER A 48 -8.12 1.32 13.93
CA SER A 48 -7.77 -0.07 14.19
C SER A 48 -7.65 -0.84 12.88
N SER A 49 -6.67 -1.72 12.83
CA SER A 49 -6.44 -2.66 11.74
C SER A 49 -6.59 -4.07 12.27
N ILE A 50 -7.33 -4.90 11.52
CA ILE A 50 -7.53 -6.32 11.76
C ILE A 50 -7.06 -7.05 10.52
N GLU A 51 -6.23 -8.07 10.69
CA GLU A 51 -5.82 -8.96 9.60
C GLU A 51 -6.12 -10.42 9.96
N LEU A 52 -6.56 -11.16 8.95
CA LEU A 52 -6.94 -12.57 9.06
C LEU A 52 -5.88 -13.44 8.40
N TYR A 53 -5.40 -14.45 9.13
CA TYR A 53 -4.39 -15.39 8.68
C TYR A 53 -4.87 -16.84 8.85
N GLU A 54 -4.48 -17.73 7.94
CA GLU A 54 -4.87 -19.16 7.97
C GLU A 54 -3.87 -20.03 8.76
N GLY A 55 -2.68 -19.51 9.05
CA GLY A 55 -1.57 -20.25 9.65
C GLY A 55 -0.57 -20.77 8.60
N PHE A 56 0.26 -21.76 8.97
CA PHE A 56 1.32 -22.28 8.10
C PHE A 56 0.83 -23.19 6.97
N ASN A 57 -0.27 -23.91 7.21
CA ASN A 57 -0.83 -24.85 6.25
C ASN A 57 -2.12 -24.30 5.68
N GLN A 58 -2.19 -24.23 4.34
CA GLN A 58 -3.44 -23.95 3.65
C GLN A 58 -4.33 -25.19 3.66
N ILE A 59 -5.61 -25.00 3.98
CA ILE A 59 -6.62 -26.05 4.03
C ILE A 59 -6.96 -26.52 2.61
N ASN A 60 -7.07 -25.56 1.69
CA ASN A 60 -7.29 -25.84 0.28
C ASN A 60 -6.65 -24.74 -0.58
N SER A 61 -5.69 -25.12 -1.42
CA SER A 61 -4.99 -24.20 -2.32
C SER A 61 -5.75 -23.91 -3.62
N THR A 62 -6.76 -24.73 -3.96
CA THR A 62 -7.42 -24.69 -5.28
C THR A 62 -8.72 -23.90 -5.27
N ALA A 63 -9.51 -24.01 -4.21
CA ALA A 63 -10.82 -23.37 -4.12
C ALA A 63 -11.18 -23.03 -2.67
N PHE A 64 -11.86 -21.91 -2.50
CA PHE A 64 -12.42 -21.48 -1.22
C PHE A 64 -13.89 -21.91 -1.10
N SER A 65 -14.24 -22.58 0.00
CA SER A 65 -15.63 -22.89 0.37
C SER A 65 -15.87 -22.47 1.82
N SER A 66 -16.91 -21.67 2.04
CA SER A 66 -17.38 -21.30 3.38
C SER A 66 -18.00 -22.49 4.12
N ILE A 67 -18.66 -23.40 3.39
CA ILE A 67 -19.36 -24.54 3.97
C ILE A 67 -18.34 -25.60 4.39
N GLY A 68 -18.40 -26.04 5.65
CA GLY A 68 -17.52 -27.07 6.21
C GLY A 68 -16.21 -26.56 6.82
N ARG A 69 -15.98 -25.24 6.83
CA ARG A 69 -14.79 -24.61 7.41
C ARG A 69 -14.83 -24.52 8.95
N ASP A 70 -16.03 -24.59 9.54
CA ASP A 70 -16.30 -24.30 10.95
C ASP A 70 -15.58 -25.21 11.98
N LEU A 71 -15.03 -26.36 11.55
CA LEU A 71 -14.51 -27.38 12.46
C LEU A 71 -12.97 -27.40 12.58
N TRP A 72 -12.22 -26.82 11.63
CA TRP A 72 -10.74 -26.94 11.59
C TRP A 72 -9.99 -25.66 11.19
N ALA A 73 -10.69 -24.54 10.98
CA ALA A 73 -10.15 -23.48 10.14
C ALA A 73 -10.59 -22.05 10.54
N VAL A 74 -10.61 -21.76 11.85
CA VAL A 74 -10.80 -20.39 12.33
C VAL A 74 -9.52 -19.60 12.03
N PRO A 75 -9.60 -18.49 11.26
CA PRO A 75 -8.42 -17.69 10.97
C PRO A 75 -7.85 -17.08 12.24
N SER A 76 -6.52 -17.10 12.37
CA SER A 76 -5.83 -16.33 13.41
C SER A 76 -5.96 -14.84 13.11
N VAL A 77 -6.47 -14.10 14.07
CA VAL A 77 -6.79 -12.68 13.92
C VAL A 77 -5.72 -11.87 14.63
N GLU A 78 -4.95 -11.11 13.86
CA GLU A 78 -4.02 -10.12 14.40
C GLU A 78 -4.69 -8.75 14.38
N GLN A 79 -4.58 -8.03 15.49
CA GLN A 79 -5.20 -6.72 15.62
C GLN A 79 -4.26 -5.74 16.32
N ASN A 80 -4.21 -4.53 15.77
CA ASN A 80 -3.55 -3.41 16.43
C ASN A 80 -4.34 -2.11 16.22
N SER A 81 -4.10 -1.11 17.07
CA SER A 81 -4.80 0.17 17.03
C SER A 81 -3.83 1.33 17.06
N PHE A 82 -4.02 2.27 16.15
CA PHE A 82 -3.18 3.43 15.91
C PHE A 82 -3.94 4.70 16.25
N ILE A 83 -3.21 5.74 16.64
CA ILE A 83 -3.72 7.06 16.98
C ILE A 83 -3.58 7.95 15.75
N PHE A 84 -4.66 8.62 15.38
CA PHE A 84 -4.67 9.57 14.28
C PHE A 84 -4.84 11.00 14.84
N PRO A 85 -3.97 11.95 14.48
CA PRO A 85 -3.89 13.24 15.17
C PRO A 85 -5.01 14.22 14.79
N THR A 86 -5.66 14.02 13.64
CA THR A 86 -6.72 14.93 13.13
C THR A 86 -8.05 14.20 13.00
N GLY A 87 -9.10 14.90 12.56
CA GLY A 87 -10.38 14.25 12.22
C GLY A 87 -10.23 13.32 11.01
N ILE A 88 -10.98 12.23 11.00
CA ILE A 88 -11.02 11.28 9.89
C ILE A 88 -12.35 11.47 9.16
N GLY A 89 -12.30 11.84 7.89
CA GLY A 89 -13.46 11.84 7.00
C GLY A 89 -13.67 10.46 6.37
N ILE A 90 -13.95 10.39 5.07
CA ILE A 90 -14.06 9.15 4.31
C ILE A 90 -12.70 8.45 4.18
N MET A 91 -12.71 7.12 4.27
CA MET A 91 -11.56 6.26 3.99
C MET A 91 -11.89 5.31 2.85
N THR A 92 -10.92 5.04 1.97
CA THR A 92 -11.01 3.98 0.95
C THR A 92 -9.61 3.46 0.63
N ASP A 93 -9.48 2.24 0.10
CA ASP A 93 -8.23 1.72 -0.40
C ASP A 93 -8.02 1.97 -1.90
N THR A 94 -6.76 1.93 -2.32
CA THR A 94 -6.38 1.98 -3.74
C THR A 94 -6.60 0.63 -4.41
N GLU A 95 -7.16 0.66 -5.62
CA GLU A 95 -7.39 -0.53 -6.44
C GLU A 95 -6.52 -0.48 -7.72
N THR A 96 -5.93 -1.63 -8.07
CA THR A 96 -5.19 -1.85 -9.32
C THR A 96 -5.63 -3.14 -9.98
N MET A 97 -5.30 -3.32 -11.25
CA MET A 97 -5.84 -4.39 -12.09
C MET A 97 -5.48 -5.78 -11.55
N LYS A 98 -4.26 -5.96 -11.04
CA LYS A 98 -3.76 -7.25 -10.53
C LYS A 98 -3.55 -7.27 -9.01
N GLY A 99 -3.68 -6.13 -8.33
CA GLY A 99 -3.40 -6.02 -6.89
C GLY A 99 -1.93 -6.30 -6.54
N ILE A 100 -0.99 -6.06 -7.46
CA ILE A 100 0.45 -6.32 -7.24
C ILE A 100 1.11 -5.15 -6.52
N THR A 101 0.70 -3.91 -6.84
CA THR A 101 1.25 -2.72 -6.17
C THR A 101 0.83 -2.70 -4.69
N SER A 102 1.65 -2.09 -3.84
CA SER A 102 1.32 -1.86 -2.43
C SER A 102 0.01 -1.09 -2.29
N LYS A 103 -0.94 -1.61 -1.51
CA LYS A 103 -2.19 -0.89 -1.22
C LYS A 103 -1.96 0.29 -0.29
N HIS A 104 -2.49 1.45 -0.64
CA HIS A 104 -2.54 2.63 0.22
C HIS A 104 -3.99 2.92 0.61
N ILE A 105 -4.18 3.50 1.80
CA ILE A 105 -5.46 3.96 2.29
C ILE A 105 -5.54 5.47 2.07
N LEU A 106 -6.55 5.89 1.34
CA LEU A 106 -6.88 7.30 1.12
C LEU A 106 -7.79 7.76 2.24
N ILE A 107 -7.44 8.87 2.89
CA ILE A 107 -8.19 9.44 4.01
C ILE A 107 -8.48 10.90 3.68
N SER A 108 -9.76 11.28 3.62
CA SER A 108 -10.11 12.69 3.53
C SER A 108 -9.96 13.36 4.89
N LEU A 109 -9.20 14.44 4.96
CA LEU A 109 -9.01 15.25 6.15
C LEU A 109 -10.07 16.35 6.23
N PRO A 110 -10.46 16.79 7.44
CA PRO A 110 -11.41 17.90 7.62
C PRO A 110 -10.85 19.24 7.09
N THR A 111 -9.54 19.36 6.93
CA THR A 111 -8.87 20.51 6.30
C THR A 111 -9.10 20.57 4.79
N GLY A 112 -9.71 19.55 4.20
CA GLY A 112 -9.90 19.39 2.76
C GLY A 112 -8.71 18.73 2.05
N GLY A 113 -7.67 18.33 2.77
CA GLY A 113 -6.57 17.52 2.24
C GLY A 113 -7.00 16.05 2.05
N ILE A 114 -6.45 15.38 1.04
CA ILE A 114 -6.61 13.94 0.84
C ILE A 114 -5.25 13.30 1.14
N LEU A 115 -5.20 12.56 2.24
CA LEU A 115 -3.99 11.88 2.71
C LEU A 115 -3.90 10.50 2.08
N GLU A 116 -2.75 10.19 1.51
CA GLU A 116 -2.36 8.85 1.09
C GLU A 116 -1.51 8.20 2.19
N LEU A 117 -2.04 7.17 2.86
CA LEU A 117 -1.37 6.45 3.92
C LEU A 117 -1.00 5.03 3.46
N PRO A 118 0.28 4.67 3.40
CA PRO A 118 0.66 3.30 3.04
C PRO A 118 0.12 2.27 4.04
N ARG A 119 -0.47 1.17 3.56
CA ARG A 119 -1.02 0.11 4.41
C ARG A 119 0.02 -0.50 5.36
N ALA A 120 1.30 -0.47 5.00
CA ALA A 120 2.39 -0.92 5.86
C ALA A 120 2.43 -0.19 7.22
N PHE A 121 1.96 1.06 7.31
CA PHE A 121 1.84 1.76 8.60
C PHE A 121 0.70 1.22 9.46
N LEU A 122 -0.28 0.57 8.86
CA LEU A 122 -1.45 -0.02 9.52
C LEU A 122 -1.34 -1.54 9.68
N ASP A 123 -0.15 -2.13 9.51
CA ASP A 123 0.05 -3.57 9.75
C ASP A 123 -0.05 -3.87 11.26
N PRO A 124 -0.94 -4.79 11.68
CA PRO A 124 -1.09 -5.12 13.10
C PRO A 124 0.12 -5.85 13.70
N ARG A 125 0.94 -6.51 12.88
CA ARG A 125 2.11 -7.31 13.30
C ARG A 125 3.34 -6.48 13.64
N ARG A 126 3.26 -5.15 13.53
CA ARG A 126 4.37 -4.24 13.85
C ARG A 126 4.84 -4.46 15.29
N PRO A 127 6.12 -4.81 15.52
CA PRO A 127 6.61 -5.13 16.86
C PRO A 127 7.00 -3.87 17.63
N ILE A 128 6.76 -3.86 18.95
CA ILE A 128 7.22 -2.77 19.84
C ILE A 128 8.76 -2.77 19.93
N LYS A 129 9.36 -3.96 19.99
CA LYS A 129 10.81 -4.16 20.00
C LYS A 129 11.18 -5.05 18.81
N PRO A 130 11.88 -4.53 17.78
CA PRO A 130 12.18 -5.32 16.60
C PRO A 130 13.16 -6.44 16.93
N THR A 131 12.87 -7.64 16.41
CA THR A 131 13.77 -8.80 16.41
C THR A 131 14.43 -8.92 15.03
N GLN A 132 15.41 -9.83 14.89
CA GLN A 132 16.05 -10.07 13.60
C GLN A 132 15.06 -10.58 12.54
N GLU A 133 14.16 -11.49 12.91
CA GLU A 133 13.12 -12.03 12.01
C GLU A 133 12.20 -10.91 11.48
N HIS A 134 11.79 -9.98 12.35
CA HIS A 134 10.98 -8.83 11.93
C HIS A 134 11.73 -7.88 10.99
N ALA A 135 13.04 -7.76 11.15
CA ALA A 135 13.88 -6.95 10.27
C ALA A 135 14.06 -7.61 8.90
N GLU A 136 14.15 -8.94 8.84
CA GLU A 136 14.22 -9.72 7.59
C GLU A 136 12.92 -9.63 6.78
N GLU A 137 11.76 -9.56 7.44
CA GLU A 137 10.47 -9.29 6.78
C GLU A 137 10.29 -7.81 6.39
N GLY A 138 11.11 -6.90 6.93
CA GLY A 138 11.01 -5.46 6.69
C GLY A 138 9.88 -4.77 7.47
N LEU A 139 9.46 -5.33 8.61
CA LEU A 139 8.40 -4.74 9.44
C LEU A 139 8.88 -3.44 10.11
N ILE A 140 8.03 -2.42 10.03
CA ILE A 140 8.27 -1.13 10.67
C ILE A 140 7.96 -1.28 12.17
N PRO A 141 8.85 -0.88 13.10
CA PRO A 141 8.56 -0.90 14.54
C PRO A 141 7.27 -0.16 14.86
N TYR A 142 6.49 -0.67 15.81
CA TYR A 142 5.21 -0.09 16.19
C TYR A 142 5.40 1.29 16.82
N VAL A 143 4.78 2.28 16.18
CA VAL A 143 4.63 3.64 16.71
C VAL A 143 3.13 3.91 16.71
N PRO A 144 2.51 4.17 17.88
CA PRO A 144 1.07 4.32 17.97
C PRO A 144 0.58 5.55 17.21
N GLU A 145 1.35 6.64 17.18
CA GLU A 145 0.96 7.87 16.49
C GLU A 145 1.31 7.79 15.00
N LEU A 146 0.31 7.99 14.15
CA LEU A 146 0.50 8.02 12.70
C LEU A 146 0.94 9.42 12.26
N PRO A 147 2.08 9.54 11.55
CA PRO A 147 2.52 10.82 11.02
C PRO A 147 1.61 11.25 9.86
N ILE A 148 1.38 12.56 9.73
CA ILE A 148 0.75 13.17 8.57
C ILE A 148 1.78 14.08 7.88
N PRO A 149 2.70 13.50 7.08
CA PRO A 149 3.60 14.30 6.29
C PRO A 149 2.82 15.05 5.21
N SER A 150 3.19 16.31 4.95
CA SER A 150 2.53 17.12 3.91
C SER A 150 2.78 16.59 2.50
N GLU A 151 3.86 15.84 2.30
CA GLU A 151 4.23 15.22 1.03
C GLU A 151 3.27 14.12 0.59
N THR A 152 2.56 13.47 1.53
CA THR A 152 1.59 12.42 1.23
C THR A 152 0.18 12.95 1.02
N ILE A 153 -0.01 14.28 1.06
CA ILE A 153 -1.28 14.91 0.72
C ILE A 153 -1.34 15.11 -0.80
N ILE A 154 -2.21 14.36 -1.47
CA ILE A 154 -2.20 14.25 -2.94
C ILE A 154 -2.76 15.50 -3.64
N ASN A 155 -3.62 16.27 -2.97
CA ASN A 155 -4.31 17.43 -3.53
C ASN A 155 -3.62 18.76 -3.20
N TYR A 156 -2.38 18.90 -3.67
CA TYR A 156 -1.57 20.10 -3.47
C TYR A 156 -2.33 21.39 -3.81
N ASN A 157 -2.52 22.27 -2.81
CA ASN A 157 -3.26 23.54 -2.91
C ASN A 157 -4.68 23.46 -3.52
N GLN A 158 -5.27 22.26 -3.61
CA GLN A 158 -6.61 22.04 -4.17
C GLN A 158 -7.47 21.34 -3.12
N THR A 159 -7.80 22.07 -2.05
CA THR A 159 -8.59 21.54 -0.94
C THR A 159 -10.01 21.19 -1.37
N VAL A 160 -10.48 20.01 -1.00
CA VAL A 160 -11.81 19.50 -1.33
C VAL A 160 -12.65 19.43 -0.05
N PHE A 161 -13.65 20.30 0.06
CA PHE A 161 -14.50 20.31 1.26
C PHE A 161 -15.74 19.42 1.10
N GLY A 162 -16.30 18.99 2.22
CA GLY A 162 -17.56 18.23 2.24
C GLY A 162 -17.50 16.93 1.45
N VAL A 163 -16.38 16.20 1.50
CA VAL A 163 -16.20 14.91 0.83
C VAL A 163 -17.29 13.94 1.27
N ARG A 164 -18.05 13.41 0.30
CA ARG A 164 -19.09 12.41 0.53
C ARG A 164 -18.61 11.00 0.21
N GLY A 165 -17.68 10.88 -0.74
CA GLY A 165 -17.09 9.60 -1.12
C GLY A 165 -15.79 9.78 -1.89
N ILE A 166 -14.99 8.72 -1.86
CA ILE A 166 -13.79 8.56 -2.68
C ILE A 166 -13.99 7.27 -3.47
N VAL A 167 -13.85 7.34 -4.78
CA VAL A 167 -13.90 6.19 -5.68
C VAL A 167 -12.52 5.99 -6.25
N THR A 168 -12.03 4.76 -6.14
CA THR A 168 -10.79 4.30 -6.75
C THR A 168 -11.12 3.39 -7.94
N ALA A 169 -10.30 3.45 -8.97
CA ALA A 169 -10.46 2.61 -10.15
C ALA A 169 -9.08 2.19 -10.69
N PRO A 170 -8.92 0.96 -11.16
CA PRO A 170 -7.67 0.49 -11.72
C PRO A 170 -7.37 1.19 -13.05
N ALA A 171 -6.11 1.61 -13.26
CA ALA A 171 -5.64 2.03 -14.57
C ALA A 171 -5.16 0.82 -15.40
N SER A 172 -4.84 1.04 -16.68
CA SER A 172 -4.21 0.01 -17.53
C SER A 172 -2.78 -0.32 -17.10
N LEU A 173 -2.12 0.61 -16.42
CA LEU A 173 -0.80 0.44 -15.81
C LEU A 173 -0.98 -0.02 -14.37
N GLU A 174 -0.28 -1.09 -13.98
CA GLU A 174 -0.41 -1.70 -12.66
C GLU A 174 0.12 -0.80 -11.55
N SER A 175 1.09 0.07 -11.86
CA SER A 175 1.63 1.02 -10.89
C SER A 175 0.67 2.17 -10.56
N THR A 176 -0.42 2.33 -11.30
CA THR A 176 -1.27 3.52 -11.26
C THR A 176 -2.71 3.19 -10.88
N SER A 177 -3.27 3.94 -9.94
CA SER A 177 -4.69 3.92 -9.56
C SER A 177 -5.31 5.29 -9.83
N LEU A 178 -6.52 5.30 -10.38
CA LEU A 178 -7.30 6.51 -10.64
C LEU A 178 -8.18 6.79 -9.43
N ILE A 179 -8.18 8.04 -8.97
CA ILE A 179 -8.93 8.46 -7.78
C ILE A 179 -9.86 9.60 -8.16
N CYS A 180 -11.13 9.45 -7.83
CA CYS A 180 -12.14 10.48 -7.95
C CYS A 180 -12.77 10.74 -6.57
N VAL A 181 -12.55 11.93 -6.05
CA VAL A 181 -13.17 12.40 -4.81
C VAL A 181 -14.35 13.29 -5.17
N TYR A 182 -15.50 13.00 -4.58
CA TYR A 182 -16.72 13.75 -4.81
C TYR A 182 -17.40 14.16 -3.51
N GLY A 183 -18.00 15.34 -3.51
CA GLY A 183 -18.63 15.92 -2.34
C GLY A 183 -19.34 17.22 -2.68
N LEU A 184 -18.96 18.30 -2.02
CA LEU A 184 -19.28 19.66 -2.47
C LEU A 184 -18.53 19.98 -3.77
N ASP A 185 -17.24 19.64 -3.79
CA ASP A 185 -16.35 19.78 -4.93
C ASP A 185 -16.01 18.41 -5.52
N ILE A 186 -15.49 18.39 -6.75
CA ILE A 186 -15.02 17.19 -7.43
C ILE A 186 -13.52 17.34 -7.68
N TYR A 187 -12.76 16.33 -7.32
CA TYR A 187 -11.31 16.28 -7.54
C TYR A 187 -10.93 14.93 -8.12
N TYR A 188 -10.09 14.96 -9.15
CA TYR A 188 -9.63 13.77 -9.84
C TYR A 188 -8.11 13.79 -9.94
N THR A 189 -7.49 12.67 -9.62
CA THR A 189 -6.04 12.50 -9.75
C THR A 189 -5.68 11.03 -9.98
N ARG A 190 -4.42 10.80 -10.34
CA ARG A 190 -3.81 9.48 -10.42
C ARG A 190 -2.77 9.37 -9.31
N VAL A 191 -2.73 8.21 -8.66
CA VAL A 191 -1.79 7.91 -7.59
C VAL A 191 -1.01 6.67 -7.94
N THR A 192 0.26 6.64 -7.53
CA THR A 192 1.18 5.54 -7.79
C THR A 192 1.77 5.02 -6.49
N PRO A 193 1.09 4.10 -5.78
CA PRO A 193 1.46 3.69 -4.43
C PRO A 193 2.90 3.19 -4.30
N SER A 194 3.34 2.33 -5.24
CA SER A 194 4.71 1.79 -5.27
C SER A 194 5.64 2.55 -6.23
N LYS A 195 5.30 3.81 -6.58
CA LYS A 195 5.92 4.57 -7.68
C LYS A 195 5.72 3.89 -9.05
N THR A 196 6.09 4.57 -10.12
CA THR A 196 5.98 4.06 -11.51
C THR A 196 7.07 3.04 -11.80
N PHE A 197 6.80 1.75 -11.56
CA PHE A 197 7.74 0.66 -11.86
C PHE A 197 7.55 0.06 -13.27
N ASP A 198 6.42 0.35 -13.92
CA ASP A 198 6.04 -0.12 -15.27
C ASP A 198 6.20 0.97 -16.35
N ILE A 199 6.72 2.15 -15.98
CA ILE A 199 7.04 3.25 -16.89
C ILE A 199 8.53 3.58 -16.71
N LEU A 200 9.19 3.95 -17.81
CA LEU A 200 10.50 4.58 -17.73
C LEU A 200 10.40 5.91 -16.98
N LYS A 201 11.40 6.23 -16.16
CA LYS A 201 11.38 7.50 -15.43
C LYS A 201 11.40 8.69 -16.38
N ASP A 202 10.70 9.76 -16.00
CA ASP A 202 10.67 11.01 -16.75
C ASP A 202 12.05 11.70 -16.77
N ASP A 203 12.89 11.46 -15.76
CA ASP A 203 14.24 12.03 -15.61
C ASP A 203 15.36 11.15 -16.22
N PHE A 204 14.99 10.19 -17.06
CA PHE A 204 15.95 9.24 -17.61
C PHE A 204 16.91 9.90 -18.62
N ASP A 205 18.21 9.83 -18.34
CA ASP A 205 19.25 10.42 -19.18
C ASP A 205 19.55 9.58 -20.44
N HIS A 206 18.76 9.82 -21.48
CA HIS A 206 18.95 9.21 -22.79
C HIS A 206 20.29 9.59 -23.44
N LEU A 207 20.81 10.79 -23.17
CA LEU A 207 22.05 11.29 -23.79
C LEU A 207 23.26 10.54 -23.23
N LEU A 208 23.31 10.32 -21.92
CA LEU A 208 24.37 9.56 -21.27
C LEU A 208 24.48 8.14 -21.86
N ILE A 209 23.36 7.43 -21.96
CA ILE A 209 23.37 6.06 -22.49
C ILE A 209 23.80 6.04 -23.94
N MET A 210 23.28 6.97 -24.76
CA MET A 210 23.68 7.06 -26.17
C MET A 210 25.18 7.35 -26.32
N ALA A 211 25.73 8.28 -25.53
CA ALA A 211 27.15 8.60 -25.54
C ALA A 211 28.03 7.42 -25.12
N VAL A 212 27.66 6.70 -24.06
CA VAL A 212 28.38 5.51 -23.60
C VAL A 212 28.36 4.41 -24.66
N LEU A 213 27.21 4.18 -25.31
CA LEU A 213 27.06 3.15 -26.33
C LEU A 213 27.93 3.46 -27.57
N LEU A 214 27.93 4.72 -28.03
CA LEU A 214 28.81 5.16 -29.12
C LEU A 214 30.29 5.03 -28.77
N LEU A 215 30.68 5.44 -27.56
CA LEU A 215 32.05 5.31 -27.08
C LEU A 215 32.49 3.83 -27.07
N LEU A 216 31.62 2.93 -26.60
CA LEU A 216 31.92 1.50 -26.54
C LEU A 216 32.11 0.90 -27.93
N ILE A 217 31.30 1.31 -28.91
CA ILE A 217 31.44 0.88 -30.31
C ILE A 217 32.78 1.35 -30.88
N ILE A 218 33.11 2.64 -30.76
CA ILE A 218 34.36 3.21 -31.27
C ILE A 218 35.57 2.51 -30.64
N MET A 219 35.57 2.37 -29.32
CA MET A 219 36.65 1.71 -28.60
C MET A 219 36.80 0.24 -28.97
N SER A 220 35.70 -0.49 -29.17
CA SER A 220 35.74 -1.89 -29.59
C SER A 220 36.41 -2.07 -30.97
N TYR A 221 36.06 -1.22 -31.94
CA TYR A 221 36.70 -1.24 -33.26
C TYR A 221 38.19 -0.91 -33.19
N LEU A 222 38.55 0.10 -32.39
CA LEU A 222 39.93 0.52 -32.22
C LEU A 222 40.77 -0.58 -31.54
N VAL A 223 40.25 -1.20 -30.48
CA VAL A 223 40.90 -2.33 -29.80
C VAL A 223 41.03 -3.55 -30.73
N LYS A 224 39.98 -3.88 -31.51
CA LYS A 224 40.05 -4.98 -32.51
C LYS A 224 41.18 -4.76 -33.51
N TYR A 225 41.28 -3.54 -34.05
CA TYR A 225 42.33 -3.19 -35.00
C TYR A 225 43.73 -3.30 -34.36
N LEU A 226 43.90 -2.74 -33.17
CA LEU A 226 45.18 -2.81 -32.43
C LEU A 226 45.56 -4.25 -32.07
N ALA A 227 44.59 -5.06 -31.64
CA ALA A 227 44.80 -6.47 -31.31
C ALA A 227 45.22 -7.28 -32.53
N ALA A 228 44.53 -7.13 -33.67
CA ALA A 228 44.88 -7.81 -34.93
C ALA A 228 46.30 -7.43 -35.41
N LYS A 229 46.67 -6.16 -35.28
CA LYS A 229 48.02 -5.69 -35.60
C LYS A 229 49.06 -6.30 -34.65
N LYS A 230 48.78 -6.36 -33.35
CA LYS A 230 49.68 -6.94 -32.34
C LYS A 230 49.85 -8.45 -32.54
N SER A 231 48.77 -9.19 -32.82
CA SER A 231 48.84 -10.64 -33.07
C SER A 231 49.59 -10.96 -34.34
N LEU A 232 49.40 -10.18 -35.41
CA LEU A 232 50.15 -10.34 -36.65
C LEU A 232 51.64 -10.12 -36.42
N ASN A 233 52.02 -9.02 -35.75
CA ASN A 233 53.43 -8.74 -35.44
C ASN A 233 54.07 -9.81 -34.54
N ALA A 234 53.31 -10.46 -33.66
CA ALA A 234 53.80 -11.54 -32.81
C ALA A 234 53.98 -12.86 -33.59
N ALA A 235 53.12 -13.15 -34.56
CA ALA A 235 53.19 -14.36 -35.38
C ALA A 235 54.28 -14.29 -36.47
N TRP A 236 54.67 -13.08 -36.87
CA TRP A 236 55.72 -12.82 -37.88
C TRP A 236 57.11 -12.60 -37.25
N LYS A 237 57.24 -12.90 -35.96
CA LYS A 237 58.48 -12.90 -35.20
C LYS A 237 58.99 -14.33 -35.05
#